data_AF-A0A852LBZ2-F1
#
_entry.id   AF-A0A852LBZ2-F1
#
_cell.length_a   1.000
_cell.length_b   1.000
_cell.length_c   1.000
_cell.angle_alpha   90.00
_cell.angle_beta   90.00
_cell.angle_gamma   90.00
#
_symmetry.space_group_name_H-M   'P 1'
#
loop_
_entity.id
_entity.type
_entity.pdbx_description
1 polymer ?
#
loop_
_entity_poly.entity_id
_entity_poly.type
_entity_poly.pdbx_seq_one_letter_code
_entity_poly.pdbx_strand_id
1 'polypeptide(L)'
;RVLLAVLLVLATPAVTLLLGILAQRELLEAPVAAGEAWQLFLAAVGEGLLQHHLLGSLLFPFLALGAYPCWLLLWNVLFWK
;
A
#
# COMPACT_ATOMS: atom_id res chain seq x y z
N ARG A 1 -13.73 4.01 17.28
CA ARG A 1 -13.91 3.16 16.08
C ARG A 1 -13.34 3.81 14.83
N VAL A 2 -13.81 4.99 14.42
CA VAL A 2 -13.26 5.72 13.26
C VAL A 2 -11.75 5.93 13.37
N LEU A 3 -11.26 6.40 14.54
CA LEU A 3 -9.81 6.56 14.77
C LEU A 3 -9.03 5.25 14.59
N LEU A 4 -9.53 4.13 15.12
CA LEU A 4 -8.89 2.81 14.99
C LEU A 4 -8.90 2.32 13.54
N ALA A 5 -10.00 2.53 12.82
CA ALA A 5 -10.10 2.18 11.42
C ALA A 5 -9.11 3.00 10.56
N VAL A 6 -9.00 4.32 10.83
CA VAL A 6 -8.02 5.18 10.16
C VAL A 6 -6.60 4.72 10.44
N LEU A 7 -6.26 4.44 11.71
CA LEU A 7 -4.93 3.93 12.07
C LEU A 7 -4.62 2.59 11.41
N LEU A 8 -5.60 1.69 11.30
CA LEU A 8 -5.44 0.42 10.61
C LEU A 8 -5.21 0.59 9.11
N VAL A 9 -5.92 1.52 8.45
CA VAL A 9 -5.71 1.85 7.04
C VAL A 9 -4.32 2.45 6.83
N LEU A 10 -3.90 3.37 7.70
CA LEU A 10 -2.56 3.98 7.63
C LEU A 10 -1.43 2.97 7.84
N ALA A 11 -1.68 1.90 8.58
CA ALA A 11 -0.73 0.80 8.80
C ALA A 11 -0.71 -0.23 7.67
N THR A 12 -1.58 -0.12 6.66
CA THR A 12 -1.59 -1.07 5.53
C THR A 12 -0.33 -0.90 4.67
N PRO A 13 0.22 -2.00 4.11
CA PRO A 13 1.38 -1.92 3.23
C PRO A 13 1.19 -1.02 2.01
N ALA A 14 -0.05 -0.90 1.52
CA ALA A 14 -0.39 -0.02 0.40
C ALA A 14 -0.20 1.46 0.76
N VAL A 15 -0.69 1.89 1.93
CA VAL A 15 -0.53 3.27 2.39
C VAL A 15 0.93 3.53 2.75
N THR A 16 1.62 2.59 3.38
CA THR A 16 3.06 2.72 3.67
C THR A 16 3.88 2.89 2.39
N LEU A 17 3.58 2.12 1.34
CA LEU A 17 4.24 2.26 0.04
C LEU A 17 3.96 3.62 -0.61
N LEU A 18 2.71 4.06 -0.62
CA LEU A 18 2.33 5.35 -1.20
C LEU A 18 3.01 6.53 -0.45
N LEU A 19 3.02 6.49 0.88
CA LEU A 19 3.73 7.49 1.70
C LEU A 19 5.24 7.43 1.48
N GLY A 20 5.81 6.23 1.31
CA GLY A 20 7.22 6.04 0.97
C GLY A 20 7.59 6.68 -0.37
N ILE A 21 6.73 6.54 -1.39
CA ILE A 21 6.92 7.19 -2.70
C ILE A 21 6.90 8.71 -2.55
N LEU A 22 5.93 9.27 -1.83
CA LEU A 22 5.86 10.71 -1.56
C LEU A 22 7.09 11.21 -0.82
N ALA A 23 7.48 10.52 0.27
CA ALA A 23 8.67 10.86 1.04
C ALA A 23 9.93 10.79 0.18
N GLN A 24 10.09 9.75 -0.64
CA GLN A 24 11.21 9.63 -1.57
C GLN A 24 11.27 10.82 -2.54
N ARG A 25 10.12 11.29 -3.03
CA ARG A 25 10.04 12.43 -3.96
C ARG A 25 10.39 13.76 -3.30
N GLU A 26 9.97 13.95 -2.06
CA GLU A 26 10.41 15.07 -1.23
C GLU A 26 11.93 15.05 -1.01
N LEU A 27 12.52 13.88 -0.71
CA LEU A 27 13.97 13.73 -0.54
C LEU A 27 14.76 14.01 -1.83
N LEU A 28 14.15 13.81 -2.99
CA LEU A 28 14.75 14.08 -4.30
C LEU A 28 14.49 15.51 -4.79
N GLU A 29 13.93 16.39 -3.96
CA GLU A 29 13.57 17.78 -4.28
C GLU A 29 12.64 17.90 -5.50
N ALA A 30 11.89 16.83 -5.80
CA ALA A 30 10.97 16.74 -6.94
C ALA A 30 9.57 16.32 -6.45
N PRO A 31 8.89 17.19 -5.67
CA PRO A 31 7.58 16.87 -5.11
C PRO A 31 6.57 16.61 -6.23
N VAL A 32 5.75 15.59 -6.04
CA VAL A 32 4.77 15.13 -7.03
C VAL A 32 3.37 15.42 -6.54
N ALA A 33 2.48 15.76 -7.48
CA ALA A 33 1.07 15.90 -7.16
C ALA A 33 0.46 14.53 -6.78
N ALA A 34 -0.68 14.54 -6.07
CA ALA A 34 -1.34 13.30 -5.66
C ALA A 34 -1.66 12.36 -6.83
N GLY A 35 -2.04 12.91 -7.99
CA GLY A 35 -2.30 12.10 -9.20
C GLY A 35 -1.04 11.43 -9.75
N GLU A 36 0.10 12.10 -9.71
CA GLU A 36 1.39 11.54 -10.15
C GLU A 36 1.91 10.51 -9.15
N ALA A 37 1.77 10.76 -7.85
CA ALA A 37 2.07 9.79 -6.81
C ALA A 37 1.26 8.50 -6.97
N TRP A 38 -0.01 8.61 -7.37
CA TRP A 38 -0.84 7.46 -7.69
C TRP A 38 -0.32 6.67 -8.90
N GLN A 39 0.11 7.34 -9.97
CA GLN A 39 0.72 6.68 -11.12
C GLN A 39 2.02 5.95 -10.75
N LEU A 40 2.87 6.58 -9.93
CA LEU A 40 4.11 5.98 -9.44
C LEU A 40 3.84 4.77 -8.54
N PHE A 41 2.81 4.84 -7.71
CA PHE A 41 2.36 3.71 -6.92
C PHE A 41 1.94 2.53 -7.80
N LEU A 42 1.11 2.77 -8.82
CA LEU A 42 0.69 1.72 -9.76
C LEU A 42 1.88 1.14 -10.53
N ALA A 43 2.86 1.98 -10.91
CA ALA A 43 4.08 1.54 -11.57
C ALA A 43 4.91 0.63 -10.65
N ALA A 44 5.14 1.03 -9.40
CA ALA A 44 5.88 0.23 -8.41
C ALA A 44 5.20 -1.13 -8.13
N VAL A 45 3.86 -1.14 -8.04
CA VAL A 45 3.09 -2.38 -7.90
C VAL A 45 3.24 -3.26 -9.15
N GLY A 46 3.18 -2.68 -10.35
CA GLY A 46 3.38 -3.38 -11.61
C GLY A 46 4.78 -3.98 -11.75
N GLU A 47 5.82 -3.23 -11.41
CA GLU A 47 7.21 -3.71 -11.39
C GLU A 47 7.39 -4.85 -10.39
N GLY A 48 6.85 -4.70 -9.17
CA GLY A 48 6.89 -5.75 -8.16
C GLY A 48 6.19 -7.03 -8.63
N LEU A 49 5.06 -6.91 -9.33
CA LEU A 49 4.35 -8.04 -9.91
C LEU A 49 5.19 -8.73 -11.00
N LEU A 50 5.80 -7.95 -11.89
CA LEU A 50 6.58 -8.47 -13.02
C LEU A 50 7.85 -9.18 -12.52
N GLN A 51 8.57 -8.59 -11.56
CA GLN A 51 9.74 -9.22 -10.94
C GLN A 51 9.36 -10.53 -10.25
N HIS A 52 8.27 -10.54 -9.50
CA HIS A 52 7.80 -11.75 -8.83
C HIS A 52 7.26 -12.80 -9.79
N HIS A 53 6.68 -12.41 -10.92
CA HIS A 53 6.32 -13.33 -12.00
C HIS A 53 7.54 -14.02 -12.60
N LEU A 54 8.61 -13.25 -12.87
CA LEU A 54 9.88 -13.78 -13.37
C LEU A 54 10.57 -14.72 -12.36
N LEU A 55 10.32 -14.51 -11.06
CA LEU A 55 10.80 -15.37 -9.97
C LEU A 55 9.84 -16.53 -9.62
N GLY A 56 8.74 -16.69 -10.36
CA GLY A 56 7.81 -17.83 -10.24
C GLY A 56 6.74 -17.70 -9.14
N SER A 57 6.50 -16.52 -8.57
CA SER A 57 5.57 -16.32 -7.45
C SER A 57 4.65 -15.11 -7.64
N LEU A 58 3.54 -15.27 -8.36
CA LEU A 58 2.60 -14.16 -8.66
C LEU A 58 1.77 -13.68 -7.46
N LEU A 59 1.57 -14.51 -6.44
CA LEU A 59 0.57 -14.27 -5.39
C LEU A 59 1.05 -13.29 -4.30
N PHE A 60 2.36 -13.15 -4.11
CA PHE A 60 2.92 -12.43 -2.97
C PHE A 60 2.56 -10.94 -2.89
N PRO A 61 2.63 -10.14 -3.98
CA PRO A 61 2.37 -8.70 -3.90
C PRO A 61 0.92 -8.37 -3.57
N PHE A 62 -0.04 -9.03 -4.21
CA PHE A 62 -1.46 -8.80 -3.96
C PHE A 62 -1.94 -9.38 -2.64
N LEU A 63 -1.40 -10.53 -2.20
CA LEU A 63 -1.65 -11.03 -0.85
C LEU A 63 -1.03 -10.10 0.21
N ALA A 64 0.16 -9.56 -0.02
CA ALA A 64 0.76 -8.61 0.91
C ALA A 64 -0.08 -7.33 1.02
N LEU A 65 -0.67 -6.84 -0.08
CA LEU A 65 -1.51 -5.63 -0.05
C LEU A 65 -2.94 -5.90 0.45
N GLY A 66 -3.52 -7.06 0.14
CA GLY A 66 -4.93 -7.37 0.41
C GLY A 66 -5.20 -8.31 1.59
N ALA A 67 -4.22 -9.13 2.01
CA ALA A 67 -4.35 -10.12 3.07
C ALA A 67 -3.50 -9.81 4.31
N TYR A 68 -2.87 -8.62 4.37
CA TYR A 68 -2.16 -8.19 5.56
C TYR A 68 -3.13 -8.19 6.77
N PRO A 69 -2.70 -8.63 7.97
CA PRO A 69 -3.60 -8.84 9.12
C PRO A 69 -4.42 -7.61 9.51
N CYS A 70 -3.98 -6.40 9.12
CA CYS A 70 -4.72 -5.17 9.29
C CYS A 70 -6.10 -5.18 8.59
N TRP A 71 -6.30 -5.93 7.51
CA TRP A 71 -7.59 -6.01 6.83
C TRP A 71 -8.63 -6.82 7.62
N LEU A 72 -8.21 -7.93 8.24
CA LEU A 72 -9.05 -8.72 9.14
C LEU A 72 -9.40 -7.94 10.42
N LEU A 73 -8.42 -7.20 10.96
CA LEU A 73 -8.63 -6.31 12.12
C LEU A 73 -9.53 -5.12 11.76
N LEU A 74 -9.41 -4.57 10.56
CA LEU A 74 -10.29 -3.50 10.05
C LEU A 74 -11.73 -4.02 9.96
N TRP A 75 -11.92 -5.22 9.41
CA TRP A 75 -13.23 -5.86 9.34
C TRP A 75 -13.84 -6.06 10.74
N ASN A 76 -13.01 -6.46 11.70
CA ASN A 76 -13.43 -6.61 13.09
C ASN A 76 -13.87 -5.25 13.69
N VAL A 77 -13.10 -4.17 13.50
CA VAL A 77 -13.45 -2.83 14.02
C VAL A 77 -14.69 -2.23 13.36
N LEU A 78 -14.92 -2.52 12.08
CA LEU A 78 -16.05 -1.98 11.31
C LEU A 78 -17.35 -2.74 11.56
N PHE A 79 -17.31 -4.07 11.58
CA PHE A 79 -18.51 -4.91 11.56
C PHE A 79 -18.80 -5.62 12.88
N TRP A 80 -17.79 -5.87 13.71
CA TRP A 80 -17.93 -6.61 14.96
C TRP A 80 -17.78 -5.63 16.14
N LYS A 81 -18.52 -5.91 17.22
CA LYS A 81 -18.82 -4.92 18.26
C LYS A 81 -17.66 -4.73 19.24
#